data_AF-A0A9P5SWY0-F1
#
_entry.id   AF-A0A9P5SWY0-F1
#
_cell.length_a   1.000
_cell.length_b   1.000
_cell.length_c   1.000
_cell.angle_alpha   90.00
_cell.angle_beta   90.00
_cell.angle_gamma   90.00
#
_symmetry.space_group_name_H-M   'P 1'
#
loop_
_entity.id
_entity.type
_entity.pdbx_description
1 polymer ?
#
loop_
_entity_poly.entity_id
_entity_poly.type
_entity_poly.pdbx_seq_one_letter_code
_entity_poly.pdbx_strand_id
1 'polypeptide(L)'
;MPRSNERQYQMNRAARQQSATNFVGSQLTKLFLGIHLFTSHPTWGAGDLTKNRATKYGKIRHRDEVYKDIGYTYLVTGVDEAIQDFVLAYHLSGIRRWRHFQRNFEVNVPRVRVPPARVPDLMLVEERLGYRFTDRGLLLQALTKTANPDEPCPTYDRLEYLGDAVLDQVATDLWIARGYDLRKLRDIVSESTCNKAWQAICIESGLWRYILGCDNNNNNNIAAMRAALESEKAQAPDSAYWKRVGK
;
A
#
# COMPACT_ATOMS: atom_id res chain seq x y z
N MET A 1 -5.20 -28.06 3.81
CA MET A 1 -4.99 -27.40 2.50
C MET A 1 -3.48 -27.20 2.30
N PRO A 2 -2.83 -27.77 1.28
CA PRO A 2 -1.36 -27.88 1.15
C PRO A 2 -0.60 -26.57 0.87
N ARG A 3 -1.25 -25.40 0.99
CA ARG A 3 -0.78 -24.10 0.47
C ARG A 3 0.37 -23.46 1.28
N SER A 4 0.57 -23.85 2.53
CA SER A 4 1.65 -23.29 3.37
C SER A 4 3.03 -23.74 2.90
N ASN A 5 3.18 -25.01 2.52
CA ASN A 5 4.46 -25.59 2.13
C ASN A 5 4.95 -25.04 0.79
N GLU A 6 4.03 -24.86 -0.16
CA GLU A 6 4.36 -24.28 -1.47
C GLU A 6 4.75 -22.80 -1.35
N ARG A 7 4.00 -22.01 -0.57
CA ARG A 7 4.35 -20.61 -0.30
C ARG A 7 5.74 -20.51 0.33
N GLN A 8 6.02 -21.28 1.38
CA GLN A 8 7.32 -21.24 2.05
C GLN A 8 8.45 -21.70 1.12
N TYR A 9 8.21 -22.70 0.26
CA TYR A 9 9.16 -23.12 -0.75
C TYR A 9 9.52 -21.97 -1.71
N GLN A 10 8.52 -21.24 -2.20
CA GLN A 10 8.78 -20.12 -3.11
C GLN A 10 9.55 -18.98 -2.44
N MET A 11 9.23 -18.67 -1.17
CA MET A 11 9.95 -17.68 -0.38
C MET A 11 11.42 -18.09 -0.17
N ASN A 12 11.68 -19.33 0.22
CA ASN A 12 13.03 -19.87 0.38
C ASN A 12 13.81 -19.89 -0.94
N ARG A 13 13.14 -20.16 -2.07
CA ARG A 13 13.74 -20.07 -3.41
C ARG A 13 14.17 -18.64 -3.72
N ALA A 14 13.35 -17.65 -3.37
CA ALA A 14 13.66 -16.25 -3.57
C ALA A 14 14.84 -15.77 -2.71
N ALA A 15 14.97 -16.26 -1.47
CA ALA A 15 16.07 -15.92 -0.58
C ALA A 15 17.47 -16.27 -1.16
N ARG A 16 17.54 -17.22 -2.10
CA ARG A 16 18.80 -17.63 -2.75
C ARG A 16 19.22 -16.71 -3.90
N GLN A 17 18.37 -15.77 -4.32
CA GLN A 17 18.65 -14.86 -5.43
C GLN A 17 18.90 -13.45 -4.92
N GLN A 18 20.12 -12.95 -5.12
CA GLN A 18 20.54 -11.64 -4.62
C GLN A 18 19.71 -10.47 -5.17
N SER A 19 19.23 -10.58 -6.42
CA SER A 19 18.34 -9.57 -7.02
C SER A 19 16.97 -9.52 -6.31
N ALA A 20 16.44 -10.68 -5.92
CA ALA A 20 15.17 -10.79 -5.23
C ALA A 20 15.28 -10.27 -3.79
N THR A 21 16.31 -10.69 -3.03
CA THR A 21 16.51 -10.20 -1.66
C THR A 21 16.69 -8.69 -1.61
N ASN A 22 17.51 -8.12 -2.51
CA ASN A 22 17.70 -6.67 -2.59
C ASN A 22 16.39 -5.92 -2.90
N PHE A 23 15.60 -6.43 -3.85
CA PHE A 23 14.32 -5.80 -4.19
C PHE A 23 13.31 -5.90 -3.04
N VAL A 24 13.13 -7.08 -2.46
CA VAL A 24 12.23 -7.31 -1.32
C VAL A 24 12.62 -6.42 -0.14
N GLY A 25 13.91 -6.35 0.20
CA GLY A 25 14.38 -5.49 1.28
C GLY A 25 14.20 -4.01 1.00
N SER A 26 14.32 -3.56 -0.25
CA SER A 26 14.01 -2.17 -0.62
C SER A 26 12.51 -1.83 -0.41
N GLN A 27 11.61 -2.75 -0.73
CA GLN A 27 10.17 -2.58 -0.54
C GLN A 27 9.80 -2.60 0.95
N LEU A 28 10.36 -3.54 1.72
CA LEU A 28 10.21 -3.59 3.18
C LEU A 28 10.74 -2.34 3.86
N THR A 29 11.89 -1.84 3.44
CA THR A 29 12.43 -0.59 3.96
C THR A 29 11.49 0.57 3.67
N LYS A 30 10.97 0.69 2.44
CA LYS A 30 9.98 1.71 2.07
C LYS A 30 8.74 1.63 2.98
N LEU A 31 8.26 0.41 3.26
CA LEU A 31 7.13 0.15 4.13
C LEU A 31 7.42 0.48 5.59
N PHE A 32 8.45 -0.10 6.20
CA PHE A 32 8.77 0.09 7.62
C PHE A 32 9.11 1.55 7.93
N LEU A 33 9.89 2.20 7.06
CA LEU A 33 10.17 3.63 7.21
C LEU A 33 8.91 4.46 6.99
N GLY A 34 8.05 4.09 6.04
CA GLY A 34 6.75 4.72 5.83
C GLY A 34 5.87 4.66 7.08
N ILE A 35 5.74 3.49 7.70
CA ILE A 35 4.99 3.29 8.96
C ILE A 35 5.61 4.11 10.09
N HIS A 36 6.94 4.09 10.22
CA HIS A 36 7.64 4.87 11.25
C HIS A 36 7.31 6.37 11.14
N LEU A 37 7.47 6.95 9.95
CA LEU A 37 7.24 8.37 9.73
C LEU A 37 5.77 8.73 9.87
N PHE A 38 4.87 7.92 9.32
CA PHE A 38 3.42 8.12 9.43
C PHE A 38 2.95 8.17 10.89
N THR A 39 3.45 7.26 11.72
CA THR A 39 3.05 7.14 13.13
C THR A 39 3.82 8.08 14.06
N SER A 40 5.03 8.51 13.72
CA SER A 40 5.85 9.37 14.60
C SER A 40 5.69 10.86 14.31
N HIS A 41 5.12 11.21 13.16
CA HIS A 41 4.90 12.59 12.73
C HIS A 41 3.45 12.83 12.30
N PRO A 42 2.49 12.86 13.25
CA PRO A 42 1.05 12.97 12.94
C PRO A 42 0.65 14.31 12.30
N THR A 43 1.48 15.35 12.43
CA THR A 43 1.25 16.68 11.86
C THR A 43 1.84 16.86 10.46
N TRP A 44 2.65 15.91 9.97
CA TRP A 44 3.28 16.01 8.66
C TRP A 44 2.31 15.64 7.54
N GLY A 45 2.27 16.46 6.49
CA GLY A 45 1.54 16.13 5.27
C GLY A 45 2.24 15.04 4.45
N ALA A 46 1.58 14.52 3.43
CA ALA A 46 2.14 13.50 2.53
C ALA A 46 3.44 13.94 1.84
N GLY A 47 3.54 15.24 1.49
CA GLY A 47 4.74 15.83 0.93
C GLY A 47 5.93 15.80 1.89
N ASP A 48 5.71 16.15 3.17
CA ASP A 48 6.75 16.09 4.20
C ASP A 48 7.21 14.66 4.46
N LEU A 49 6.27 13.71 4.54
CA LEU A 49 6.57 12.28 4.70
C LEU A 49 7.42 11.77 3.54
N THR A 50 7.08 12.14 2.31
CA THR A 50 7.82 11.75 1.10
C THR A 50 9.21 12.35 1.07
N LYS A 51 9.32 13.66 1.30
CA LYS A 51 10.59 14.39 1.33
C LYS A 51 11.53 13.82 2.40
N ASN A 52 11.05 13.63 3.62
CA ASN A 52 11.87 13.15 4.73
C ASN A 52 12.26 11.67 4.59
N ARG A 53 11.39 10.83 4.01
CA ARG A 53 11.75 9.45 3.63
C ARG A 53 12.89 9.43 2.62
N ALA A 54 12.87 10.29 1.60
CA ALA A 54 13.90 10.34 0.57
C ALA A 54 15.22 10.98 1.03
N THR A 55 15.18 11.81 2.08
CA THR A 55 16.32 12.61 2.52
C THR A 55 16.82 12.21 3.89
N LYS A 56 16.21 12.76 4.94
CA LYS A 56 16.68 12.68 6.33
C LYS A 56 16.77 11.25 6.84
N TYR A 57 15.76 10.42 6.55
CA TYR A 57 15.67 9.08 7.12
C TYR A 57 16.03 7.96 6.15
N GLY A 58 15.98 8.18 4.82
CA GLY A 58 16.29 7.13 3.84
C GLY A 58 17.76 7.01 3.45
N LYS A 59 18.59 7.98 3.81
CA LYS A 59 20.03 7.96 3.51
C LYS A 59 20.77 7.16 4.57
N ILE A 60 21.09 5.91 4.24
CA ILE A 60 21.91 5.01 5.06
C ILE A 60 23.19 4.62 4.33
N ARG A 61 24.24 4.29 5.09
CA ARG A 61 25.48 3.71 4.54
C ARG A 61 25.22 2.26 4.13
N HIS A 62 25.97 1.77 3.14
CA HIS A 62 25.87 0.38 2.67
C HIS A 62 24.43 -0.06 2.34
N ARG A 63 23.62 0.86 1.78
CA ARG A 63 22.19 0.68 1.55
C ARG A 63 21.84 -0.65 0.86
N ASP A 64 22.59 -1.00 -0.17
CA ASP A 64 22.32 -2.21 -0.95
C ASP A 64 22.66 -3.50 -0.19
N GLU A 65 23.56 -3.46 0.79
CA GLU A 65 23.83 -4.58 1.71
C GLU A 65 22.69 -4.69 2.73
N VAL A 66 22.30 -3.56 3.35
CA VAL A 66 21.18 -3.49 4.29
C VAL A 66 19.88 -4.02 3.66
N TYR A 67 19.59 -3.66 2.41
CA TYR A 67 18.42 -4.18 1.71
C TYR A 67 18.51 -5.69 1.49
N LYS A 68 19.68 -6.22 1.12
CA LYS A 68 19.84 -7.66 0.96
C LYS A 68 19.60 -8.41 2.26
N ASP A 69 20.12 -7.90 3.37
CA ASP A 69 20.00 -8.53 4.69
C ASP A 69 18.53 -8.55 5.14
N ILE A 70 17.87 -7.38 5.15
CA ILE A 70 16.44 -7.26 5.50
C ILE A 70 15.59 -8.17 4.62
N GLY A 71 15.84 -8.18 3.30
CA GLY A 71 15.08 -8.99 2.35
C GLY A 71 15.31 -10.49 2.53
N TYR A 72 16.55 -10.91 2.79
CA TYR A 72 16.87 -12.31 3.08
C TYR A 72 16.17 -12.77 4.37
N THR A 73 16.32 -12.01 5.45
CA THR A 73 15.71 -12.31 6.75
C THR A 73 14.19 -12.43 6.60
N TYR A 74 13.55 -11.50 5.89
CA TYR A 74 12.11 -11.56 5.65
C TYR A 74 11.66 -12.83 4.93
N LEU A 75 12.37 -13.20 3.84
CA LEU A 75 11.98 -14.36 3.03
C LEU A 75 12.17 -15.68 3.77
N VAL A 76 13.11 -15.76 4.72
CA VAL A 76 13.41 -16.99 5.46
C VAL A 76 12.64 -17.08 6.77
N THR A 77 12.58 -15.98 7.53
CA THR A 77 12.10 -15.96 8.91
C THR A 77 10.81 -15.16 9.11
N GLY A 78 10.56 -14.18 8.24
CA GLY A 78 9.34 -13.38 8.26
C GLY A 78 9.57 -11.94 8.73
N VAL A 79 8.45 -11.27 9.00
CA VAL A 79 8.41 -9.81 9.20
C VAL A 79 9.05 -9.37 10.53
N ASP A 80 8.94 -10.16 11.59
CA ASP A 80 9.35 -9.74 12.93
C ASP A 80 10.88 -9.66 13.06
N GLU A 81 11.61 -10.60 12.47
CA GLU A 81 13.07 -10.59 12.39
C GLU A 81 13.56 -9.51 11.43
N ALA A 82 12.92 -9.35 10.27
CA ALA A 82 13.29 -8.32 9.30
C ALA A 82 13.16 -6.89 9.87
N ILE A 83 12.20 -6.66 10.78
CA ILE A 83 12.07 -5.38 11.51
C ILE A 83 13.28 -5.13 12.40
N GLN A 84 13.87 -6.17 13.00
CA GLN A 84 15.05 -6.00 13.86
C GLN A 84 16.24 -5.55 13.04
N ASP A 85 16.47 -6.16 11.88
CA ASP A 85 17.52 -5.75 10.94
C ASP A 85 17.32 -4.30 10.49
N PHE A 86 16.09 -3.93 10.14
CA PHE A 86 15.73 -2.56 9.78
C PHE A 86 16.00 -1.57 10.92
N VAL A 87 15.55 -1.87 12.14
CA VAL A 87 15.75 -1.00 13.32
C VAL A 87 17.24 -0.78 13.61
N LEU A 88 18.04 -1.84 13.51
CA LEU A 88 19.49 -1.77 13.71
C LEU A 88 20.16 -0.90 12.65
N ALA A 89 19.80 -1.08 11.37
CA ALA A 89 20.40 -0.34 10.26
C ALA A 89 20.00 1.15 10.24
N TYR A 90 18.77 1.47 10.65
CA TYR A 90 18.25 2.84 10.66
C TYR A 90 18.37 3.56 12.02
N HIS A 91 18.95 2.89 13.04
CA HIS A 91 19.12 3.40 14.39
C HIS A 91 17.84 4.00 15.00
N LEU A 92 16.69 3.35 14.74
CA LEU A 92 15.40 3.84 15.24
C LEU A 92 15.28 3.61 16.74
N SER A 93 15.19 4.69 17.51
CA SER A 93 14.92 4.62 18.94
C SER A 93 13.45 4.27 19.22
N GLY A 94 13.20 3.50 20.28
CA GLY A 94 11.84 3.15 20.72
C GLY A 94 11.12 2.04 19.93
N ILE A 95 11.64 1.65 18.76
CA ILE A 95 11.06 0.58 17.94
C ILE A 95 11.98 -0.65 18.02
N ARG A 96 11.39 -1.84 18.21
CA ARG A 96 12.15 -3.11 18.27
C ARG A 96 11.42 -4.28 17.62
N ARG A 97 10.09 -4.22 17.58
CA ARG A 97 9.20 -5.25 17.03
C ARG A 97 7.95 -4.57 16.49
N TRP A 98 7.16 -5.31 15.69
CA TRP A 98 5.92 -4.83 15.09
C TRP A 98 5.00 -4.09 16.06
N ARG A 99 4.79 -4.63 17.28
CA ARG A 99 3.90 -4.05 18.30
C ARG A 99 4.24 -2.59 18.65
N HIS A 100 5.48 -2.14 18.49
CA HIS A 100 5.84 -0.74 18.77
C HIS A 100 5.29 0.22 17.71
N PHE A 101 5.23 -0.20 16.43
CA PHE A 101 4.54 0.56 15.40
C PHE A 101 3.04 0.67 15.71
N GLN A 102 2.42 -0.44 16.12
CA GLN A 102 1.01 -0.45 16.53
C GLN A 102 0.76 0.51 17.70
N ARG A 103 1.59 0.48 18.74
CA ARG A 103 1.47 1.42 19.86
C ARG A 103 1.61 2.87 19.42
N ASN A 104 2.58 3.18 18.55
CA ASN A 104 2.73 4.53 18.02
C ASN A 104 1.50 4.96 17.21
N PHE A 105 0.91 4.04 16.43
CA PHE A 105 -0.34 4.30 15.73
C PHE A 105 -1.47 4.63 16.71
N GLU A 106 -1.69 3.80 17.73
CA GLU A 106 -2.75 3.98 18.72
C GLU A 106 -2.62 5.27 19.53
N VAL A 107 -1.39 5.71 19.81
CA VAL A 107 -1.11 6.92 20.61
C VAL A 107 -1.11 8.18 19.75
N ASN A 108 -0.51 8.14 18.56
CA ASN A 108 -0.21 9.35 17.80
C ASN A 108 -1.18 9.61 16.64
N VAL A 109 -1.89 8.61 16.13
CA VAL A 109 -2.80 8.79 14.98
C VAL A 109 -4.20 9.12 15.50
N PRO A 110 -4.71 10.35 15.23
CA PRO A 110 -6.01 10.76 15.74
C PRO A 110 -7.14 9.92 15.13
N ARG A 111 -8.10 9.51 15.96
CA ARG A 111 -9.32 8.86 15.48
C ARG A 111 -10.25 9.89 14.87
N VAL A 112 -10.69 9.62 13.64
CA VAL A 112 -11.68 10.45 12.95
C VAL A 112 -13.07 10.06 13.43
N ARG A 113 -13.84 11.04 13.89
CA ARG A 113 -15.26 10.83 14.24
C ARG A 113 -16.06 10.66 12.94
N VAL A 114 -16.80 9.57 12.83
CA VAL A 114 -17.70 9.32 11.70
C VAL A 114 -19.05 10.02 11.97
N PRO A 115 -19.48 10.96 11.11
CA PRO A 115 -20.82 11.54 11.21
C PRO A 115 -21.89 10.47 10.95
N PRO A 116 -23.01 10.46 11.70
CA PRO A 116 -24.10 9.49 11.48
C PRO A 116 -24.61 9.44 10.04
N ALA A 117 -24.66 10.60 9.37
CA ALA A 117 -25.08 10.72 7.97
C ALA A 117 -24.17 9.96 6.99
N ARG A 118 -22.90 9.72 7.34
CA ARG A 118 -21.93 8.98 6.50
C ARG A 118 -21.98 7.48 6.71
N VAL A 119 -22.56 7.00 7.81
CA VAL A 119 -22.56 5.57 8.15
C VAL A 119 -23.15 4.68 7.05
N PRO A 120 -24.30 5.02 6.41
CA PRO A 120 -24.86 4.20 5.34
C PRO A 120 -23.91 4.02 4.16
N ASP A 121 -23.27 5.10 3.70
CA ASP A 121 -22.32 5.08 2.59
C ASP A 121 -21.11 4.20 2.92
N LEU A 122 -20.56 4.35 4.14
CA LEU A 122 -19.43 3.54 4.58
C LEU A 122 -19.80 2.05 4.67
N MET A 123 -21.01 1.70 5.08
CA MET A 123 -21.47 0.31 5.09
C MET A 123 -21.57 -0.29 3.69
N LEU A 124 -22.02 0.48 2.70
CA LEU A 124 -22.03 0.03 1.29
C LEU A 124 -20.62 -0.19 0.76
N VAL A 125 -19.66 0.66 1.15
CA VAL A 125 -18.25 0.46 0.81
C VAL A 125 -17.69 -0.79 1.49
N GLU A 126 -17.98 -1.02 2.77
CA GLU A 126 -17.59 -2.25 3.49
C GLU A 126 -18.14 -3.52 2.82
N GLU A 127 -19.40 -3.49 2.37
CA GLU A 127 -20.03 -4.58 1.64
C GLU A 127 -19.34 -4.84 0.30
N ARG A 128 -19.08 -3.79 -0.49
CA ARG A 128 -18.36 -3.90 -1.77
C ARG A 128 -16.94 -4.45 -1.62
N LEU A 129 -16.25 -4.07 -0.55
CA LEU A 129 -14.90 -4.55 -0.24
C LEU A 129 -14.90 -5.95 0.38
N GLY A 130 -16.05 -6.44 0.85
CA GLY A 130 -16.14 -7.67 1.64
C GLY A 130 -15.37 -7.58 2.97
N TYR A 131 -15.18 -6.37 3.51
CA TYR A 131 -14.37 -6.11 4.69
C TYR A 131 -15.04 -5.10 5.62
N ARG A 132 -15.15 -5.45 6.91
CA ARG A 132 -15.67 -4.56 7.96
C ARG A 132 -14.51 -3.89 8.69
N PHE A 133 -14.46 -2.58 8.66
CA PHE A 133 -13.40 -1.81 9.33
C PHE A 133 -13.68 -1.70 10.82
N THR A 134 -12.68 -2.04 11.64
CA THR A 134 -12.71 -1.77 13.08
C THR A 134 -12.74 -0.26 13.38
N ASP A 135 -12.05 0.53 12.56
CA ASP A 135 -12.07 1.99 12.60
C ASP A 135 -12.59 2.55 11.27
N ARG A 136 -13.88 2.88 11.24
CA ARG A 136 -14.53 3.52 10.08
C ARG A 136 -14.06 4.96 9.85
N GLY A 137 -13.39 5.58 10.82
CA GLY A 137 -12.78 6.89 10.66
C GLY A 137 -11.63 6.87 9.63
N LEU A 138 -10.85 5.79 9.60
CA LEU A 138 -9.82 5.59 8.56
C LEU A 138 -10.43 5.39 7.18
N LEU A 139 -11.56 4.68 7.09
CA LEU A 139 -12.28 4.52 5.82
C LEU A 139 -12.83 5.86 5.33
N LEU A 140 -13.43 6.66 6.23
CA LEU A 140 -13.89 8.01 5.89
C LEU A 140 -12.74 8.90 5.40
N GLN A 141 -11.60 8.87 6.09
CA GLN A 141 -10.40 9.60 5.66
C GLN A 141 -9.93 9.14 4.28
N ALA A 142 -9.90 7.83 4.02
CA ALA A 142 -9.47 7.27 2.74
C ALA A 142 -10.39 7.66 1.57
N LEU A 143 -11.65 8.01 1.85
CA LEU A 143 -12.61 8.49 0.86
C LEU A 143 -12.65 10.02 0.74
N THR A 144 -11.89 10.77 1.53
CA THR A 144 -11.97 12.24 1.57
C THR A 144 -10.85 12.87 0.75
N LYS A 145 -11.19 13.42 -0.43
CA LYS A 145 -10.24 14.12 -1.31
C LYS A 145 -9.96 15.55 -0.84
N THR A 146 -10.99 16.25 -0.40
CA THR A 146 -10.91 17.65 0.02
C THR A 146 -11.63 17.80 1.34
N ALA A 147 -11.01 18.49 2.28
CA ALA A 147 -11.58 18.72 3.60
C ALA A 147 -12.85 19.56 3.48
N ASN A 148 -13.92 19.13 4.17
CA ASN A 148 -15.14 19.89 4.31
C ASN A 148 -15.11 20.68 5.64
N PRO A 149 -15.27 22.02 5.64
CA PRO A 149 -15.35 22.81 6.87
C PRO A 149 -16.45 22.33 7.84
N ASP A 150 -17.58 21.86 7.31
CA ASP A 150 -18.74 21.45 8.11
C ASP A 150 -18.60 20.02 8.67
N GLU A 151 -17.75 19.20 8.02
CA GLU A 151 -17.45 17.83 8.42
C GLU A 151 -15.92 17.62 8.39
N PRO A 152 -15.19 18.16 9.39
CA PRO A 152 -13.73 18.16 9.38
C PRO A 152 -13.19 16.73 9.45
N CYS A 153 -12.67 16.28 8.31
CA CYS A 153 -11.98 15.00 8.15
C CYS A 153 -10.65 15.28 7.42
N PRO A 154 -9.52 14.69 7.86
CA PRO A 154 -8.28 14.76 7.10
C PRO A 154 -8.46 14.21 5.68
N THR A 155 -7.66 14.68 4.72
CA THR A 155 -7.64 14.13 3.38
C THR A 155 -6.92 12.77 3.34
N TYR A 156 -7.15 12.01 2.27
CA TYR A 156 -6.56 10.69 2.08
C TYR A 156 -5.04 10.72 1.85
N ASP A 157 -4.43 11.87 1.55
CA ASP A 157 -3.04 11.96 1.03
C ASP A 157 -2.01 11.23 1.92
N ARG A 158 -2.15 11.32 3.25
CA ARG A 158 -1.25 10.61 4.18
C ARG A 158 -1.45 9.09 4.14
N LEU A 159 -2.69 8.64 3.93
CA LEU A 159 -3.03 7.24 3.75
C LEU A 159 -2.57 6.73 2.38
N GLU A 160 -2.65 7.55 1.32
CA GLU A 160 -2.09 7.22 0.00
C GLU A 160 -0.58 6.98 0.09
N TYR A 161 0.15 7.89 0.75
CA TYR A 161 1.59 7.74 0.97
C TYR A 161 1.98 6.39 1.60
N LEU A 162 1.22 5.93 2.59
CA LEU A 162 1.45 4.65 3.25
C LEU A 162 0.93 3.48 2.41
N GLY A 163 -0.24 3.64 1.81
CA GLY A 163 -0.92 2.66 0.99
C GLY A 163 -0.11 2.22 -0.23
N ASP A 164 0.61 3.15 -0.87
CA ASP A 164 1.54 2.87 -1.97
C ASP A 164 2.64 1.86 -1.54
N ALA A 165 3.24 2.07 -0.37
CA ALA A 165 4.26 1.16 0.15
C ALA A 165 3.68 -0.21 0.57
N VAL A 166 2.48 -0.22 1.15
CA VAL A 166 1.77 -1.47 1.50
C VAL A 166 1.44 -2.27 0.24
N LEU A 167 0.90 -1.60 -0.77
CA LEU A 167 0.46 -2.21 -2.01
C LEU A 167 1.63 -2.85 -2.75
N ASP A 168 2.76 -2.15 -2.89
CA ASP A 168 3.94 -2.73 -3.52
C ASP A 168 4.45 -3.97 -2.78
N GLN A 169 4.45 -3.96 -1.44
CA GLN A 169 4.92 -5.11 -0.66
C GLN A 169 3.97 -6.30 -0.79
N VAL A 170 2.65 -6.06 -0.75
CA VAL A 170 1.64 -7.12 -0.94
C VAL A 170 1.73 -7.71 -2.35
N ALA A 171 1.89 -6.87 -3.37
CA ALA A 171 2.11 -7.34 -4.73
C ALA A 171 3.40 -8.17 -4.86
N THR A 172 4.48 -7.71 -4.22
CA THR A 172 5.77 -8.43 -4.17
C THR A 172 5.60 -9.84 -3.58
N ASP A 173 4.97 -9.94 -2.41
CA ASP A 173 4.69 -11.21 -1.75
C ASP A 173 3.82 -12.14 -2.62
N LEU A 174 2.80 -11.56 -3.25
CA LEU A 174 1.85 -12.30 -4.08
C LEU A 174 2.52 -12.93 -5.30
N TRP A 175 3.39 -12.17 -5.99
CA TRP A 175 4.10 -12.67 -7.17
C TRP A 175 5.17 -13.70 -6.80
N ILE A 176 5.88 -13.53 -5.69
CA ILE A 176 6.82 -14.54 -5.18
C ILE A 176 6.05 -15.81 -4.82
N ALA A 177 4.96 -15.71 -4.06
CA ALA A 177 4.15 -16.86 -3.64
C ALA A 177 3.57 -17.64 -4.83
N ARG A 178 3.30 -16.97 -5.96
CA ARG A 178 2.87 -17.59 -7.23
C ARG A 178 4.01 -18.18 -8.06
N GLY A 179 5.25 -18.11 -7.59
CA GLY A 179 6.40 -18.68 -8.26
C GLY A 179 6.85 -17.91 -9.51
N TYR A 180 6.50 -16.63 -9.64
CA TYR A 180 6.86 -15.78 -10.77
C TYR A 180 8.38 -15.69 -10.98
N ASP A 181 8.81 -15.33 -12.19
CA ASP A 181 10.22 -15.15 -12.52
C ASP A 181 10.79 -13.95 -11.73
N LEU A 182 11.64 -14.25 -10.74
CA LEU A 182 12.20 -13.26 -9.83
C LEU A 182 13.11 -12.24 -10.52
N ARG A 183 13.64 -12.56 -11.71
CA ARG A 183 14.41 -11.61 -12.53
C ARG A 183 13.55 -10.47 -13.06
N LYS A 184 12.24 -10.67 -13.15
CA LYS A 184 11.23 -9.71 -13.62
C LYS A 184 10.33 -9.22 -12.49
N LEU A 185 10.69 -9.49 -11.23
CA LEU A 185 9.86 -9.19 -10.07
C LEU A 185 9.57 -7.70 -9.95
N ARG A 186 10.59 -6.85 -10.18
CA ARG A 186 10.43 -5.40 -10.17
C ARG A 186 9.41 -4.93 -11.20
N ASP A 187 9.55 -5.41 -12.44
CA ASP A 187 8.71 -4.99 -13.56
C ASP A 187 7.26 -5.40 -13.32
N ILE A 188 7.01 -6.65 -12.93
CA ILE A 188 5.64 -7.12 -12.69
C ILE A 188 4.98 -6.42 -11.50
N VAL A 189 5.73 -6.11 -10.45
CA VAL A 189 5.21 -5.35 -9.32
C VAL A 189 4.81 -3.96 -9.80
N SER A 190 5.70 -3.25 -10.49
CA SER A 190 5.43 -1.91 -11.05
C SER A 190 4.25 -1.89 -12.02
N GLU A 191 4.10 -2.92 -12.86
CA GLU A 191 2.95 -3.05 -13.77
C GLU A 191 1.64 -3.33 -12.99
N SER A 192 1.71 -4.13 -11.92
CA SER A 192 0.53 -4.49 -11.12
C SER A 192 0.09 -3.41 -10.12
N THR A 193 0.98 -2.48 -9.77
CA THR A 193 0.71 -1.37 -8.83
C THR A 193 0.61 -0.02 -9.53
N CYS A 194 0.50 0.00 -10.86
CA CYS A 194 0.39 1.25 -11.61
C CYS A 194 -0.96 1.95 -11.39
N ASN A 195 -0.95 3.28 -11.48
CA ASN A 195 -2.17 4.11 -11.31
C ASN A 195 -3.30 3.70 -12.27
N LYS A 196 -2.98 3.30 -13.50
CA LYS A 196 -4.00 2.88 -14.49
C LYS A 196 -4.75 1.63 -14.04
N ALA A 197 -4.03 0.62 -13.51
CA ALA A 197 -4.63 -0.61 -13.01
C ALA A 197 -5.58 -0.31 -11.83
N TRP A 198 -5.13 0.49 -10.86
CA TRP A 198 -5.92 0.84 -9.69
C TRP A 198 -7.08 1.79 -9.99
N GLN A 199 -6.92 2.68 -10.97
CA GLN A 199 -8.01 3.49 -11.49
C GLN A 199 -9.10 2.61 -12.10
N ALA A 200 -8.74 1.63 -12.92
CA ALA A 200 -9.71 0.70 -13.47
C ALA A 200 -10.42 -0.11 -12.38
N ILE A 201 -9.68 -0.62 -11.39
CA ILE A 201 -10.28 -1.31 -10.23
C ILE A 201 -11.25 -0.39 -9.48
N CYS A 202 -10.88 0.86 -9.22
CA CYS A 202 -11.74 1.84 -8.54
C CYS A 202 -13.03 2.12 -9.31
N ILE A 203 -12.94 2.22 -10.63
CA ILE A 203 -14.08 2.44 -11.52
C ILE A 203 -15.01 1.22 -11.52
N GLU A 204 -14.46 0.03 -11.77
CA GLU A 204 -15.17 -1.24 -11.90
C GLU A 204 -15.86 -1.67 -10.61
N SER A 205 -15.21 -1.46 -9.47
CA SER A 205 -15.79 -1.72 -8.15
C SER A 205 -16.89 -0.72 -7.77
N GLY A 206 -16.98 0.40 -8.47
CA GLY A 206 -17.90 1.51 -8.16
C GLY A 206 -17.48 2.35 -6.95
N LEU A 207 -16.26 2.16 -6.42
CA LEU A 207 -15.76 2.87 -5.23
C LEU A 207 -15.68 4.38 -5.45
N TRP A 208 -15.43 4.81 -6.68
CA TRP A 208 -15.36 6.23 -7.06
C TRP A 208 -16.61 7.04 -6.67
N ARG A 209 -17.79 6.39 -6.58
CA ARG A 209 -19.06 7.03 -6.22
C ARG A 209 -19.09 7.54 -4.77
N TYR A 210 -18.21 7.00 -3.93
CA TYR A 210 -18.17 7.28 -2.50
C TYR A 210 -17.03 8.24 -2.13
N ILE A 211 -16.28 8.77 -3.12
CA ILE A 211 -15.22 9.74 -2.88
C ILE A 211 -15.84 11.12 -2.60
N LEU A 212 -15.50 11.69 -1.45
CA LEU A 212 -15.97 12.98 -0.97
C LEU A 212 -15.06 14.11 -1.44
N GLY A 213 -15.65 15.29 -1.69
CA GLY A 213 -14.90 16.47 -2.13
C GLY A 213 -14.52 16.47 -3.61
N CYS A 214 -15.19 15.63 -4.43
CA CYS A 214 -15.08 15.68 -5.88
C CYS A 214 -16.01 16.74 -6.48
N ASP A 215 -15.50 17.53 -7.41
CA ASP A 215 -16.25 18.49 -8.21
C ASP A 215 -16.86 17.82 -9.47
N ASN A 216 -17.78 18.54 -10.14
CA ASN A 216 -18.48 18.05 -11.34
C ASN A 216 -17.53 17.62 -12.48
N ASN A 217 -16.35 18.22 -12.58
CA ASN A 217 -15.34 17.82 -13.57
C ASN A 217 -14.82 16.40 -13.35
N ASN A 218 -14.71 15.93 -12.10
CA ASN A 218 -14.30 14.55 -11.83
C ASN A 218 -15.34 13.55 -12.35
N ASN A 219 -16.64 13.86 -12.29
CA ASN A 219 -17.68 12.96 -12.77
C ASN A 219 -17.63 12.76 -14.29
N ASN A 220 -17.34 13.84 -15.05
CA ASN A 220 -17.18 13.75 -16.51
C ASN A 220 -15.95 12.93 -16.89
N ASN A 221 -14.83 13.13 -16.19
CA ASN A 221 -13.61 12.34 -16.40
C ASN A 221 -13.84 10.85 -16.11
N ILE A 222 -14.55 10.54 -15.02
CA ILE A 222 -14.89 9.15 -14.67
C ILE A 222 -15.82 8.53 -15.73
N ALA A 223 -16.79 9.28 -16.25
CA ALA A 223 -17.67 8.80 -17.32
C ALA A 223 -16.89 8.46 -18.60
N ALA A 224 -15.97 9.33 -19.01
CA ALA A 224 -15.09 9.07 -20.16
C ALA A 224 -14.20 7.84 -19.92
N MET A 225 -13.61 7.71 -18.72
CA MET A 225 -12.79 6.55 -18.35
C MET A 225 -13.60 5.24 -18.34
N ARG A 226 -14.84 5.28 -17.87
CA ARG A 226 -15.75 4.13 -17.91
C ARG A 226 -16.00 3.66 -19.34
N ALA A 227 -16.33 4.58 -20.25
CA ALA A 227 -16.55 4.24 -21.65
C ALA A 227 -15.28 3.63 -22.30
N ALA A 228 -14.10 4.13 -21.95
CA ALA A 228 -12.83 3.57 -22.41
C ALA A 228 -12.61 2.13 -21.90
N LEU A 229 -12.85 1.87 -20.61
CA LEU A 229 -12.72 0.52 -20.04
C LEU A 229 -13.74 -0.46 -20.62
N GLU A 230 -14.99 -0.03 -20.83
CA GLU A 230 -16.04 -0.83 -21.48
C GLU A 230 -15.64 -1.21 -22.92
N SER A 231 -15.04 -0.27 -23.65
CA SER A 231 -14.50 -0.53 -25.00
C SER A 231 -13.35 -1.55 -24.98
N GLU A 232 -12.40 -1.43 -24.05
CA GLU A 232 -11.29 -2.38 -23.89
C GLU A 232 -11.79 -3.79 -23.53
N LYS A 233 -12.80 -3.90 -22.66
CA LYS A 233 -13.44 -5.17 -22.32
C LYS A 233 -14.13 -5.82 -23.52
N ALA A 234 -14.77 -5.03 -24.38
CA ALA A 234 -15.42 -5.56 -25.58
C ALA A 234 -14.41 -6.13 -26.60
N GLN A 235 -13.16 -5.65 -26.56
CA GLN A 235 -12.12 -6.00 -27.53
C GLN A 235 -11.17 -7.12 -27.07
N ALA A 236 -11.27 -7.58 -25.82
CA ALA A 236 -10.34 -8.56 -25.26
C ALA A 236 -11.02 -9.51 -24.26
N PRO A 237 -10.71 -10.83 -24.30
CA PRO A 237 -11.14 -11.73 -23.22
C PRO A 237 -10.53 -11.28 -21.88
N ASP A 238 -11.21 -11.58 -20.76
CA ASP A 238 -10.84 -11.13 -19.40
C ASP A 238 -9.36 -11.30 -19.05
N SER A 239 -8.72 -12.39 -19.51
CA SER A 239 -7.29 -12.67 -19.27
C SER A 239 -6.33 -11.68 -19.98
N ALA A 240 -6.79 -11.01 -21.03
CA ALA A 240 -6.04 -10.03 -21.81
C ALA A 240 -6.41 -8.57 -21.45
N TYR A 241 -7.61 -8.34 -20.91
CA TYR A 241 -8.09 -7.02 -20.48
C TYR A 241 -7.13 -6.37 -19.47
N TRP A 242 -6.83 -7.04 -18.35
CA TRP A 242 -5.98 -6.48 -17.30
C TRP A 242 -4.53 -6.21 -17.74
N LYS A 243 -4.04 -6.96 -18.73
CA LYS A 243 -2.73 -6.70 -19.35
C LYS A 243 -2.72 -5.47 -20.25
N ARG A 244 -3.87 -5.06 -20.80
CA ARG A 244 -4.01 -3.87 -21.65
C ARG A 244 -4.24 -2.62 -20.81
N VAL A 245 -5.09 -2.73 -19.79
CA VAL A 245 -5.37 -1.63 -18.86
C VAL A 245 -4.13 -1.16 -18.08
N GLY A 246 -3.23 -2.09 -17.75
CA GLY A 246 -2.00 -1.76 -17.01
C GLY A 246 -0.89 -1.10 -17.85
N LYS A 247 -1.00 -1.07 -19.19
CA LYS A 247 0.00 -0.48 -20.10
C LYS A 247 -0.33 0.97 -20.43
#